data_AF-A0A921BE32-F1
#
_entry.id   AF-A0A921BE32-F1
#
_cell.length_a   1.000
_cell.length_b   1.000
_cell.length_c   1.000
_cell.angle_alpha   90.00
_cell.angle_beta   90.00
_cell.angle_gamma   90.00
#
_symmetry.space_group_name_H-M   'P 1'
#
loop_
_entity.id
_entity.type
_entity.pdbx_description
1 polymer ?
#
loop_
_entity_poly.entity_id
_entity_poly.type
_entity_poly.pdbx_seq_one_letter_code
_entity_poly.pdbx_strand_id
1 'polypeptide(L)'
;MRKLLSTVMTVMMLCGVSIAGQQEETYDYWQVQRQMVRQGQQAVFMCNGLFTSNRTLEQVFQQELAFLPDPIGTAQGGDYEVDYERKGV
;
A
#
# COMPACT_ATOMS: atom_id res chain seq x y z
N MET A 1 -18.95 50.37 -22.66
CA MET A 1 -17.79 49.45 -22.66
C MET A 1 -17.10 49.37 -21.30
N ARG A 2 -16.71 50.48 -20.66
CA ARG A 2 -16.02 50.47 -19.35
C ARG A 2 -16.80 49.75 -18.23
N LYS A 3 -18.11 50.00 -18.12
CA LYS A 3 -18.97 49.32 -17.12
C LYS A 3 -19.12 47.82 -17.37
N LEU A 4 -19.21 47.40 -18.64
CA LEU A 4 -19.30 45.99 -19.03
C LEU A 4 -18.01 45.24 -18.65
N LEU A 5 -16.85 45.87 -18.89
CA LEU A 5 -15.54 45.34 -18.50
C LEU A 5 -15.43 45.18 -16.97
N SER A 6 -15.93 46.15 -16.21
CA SER A 6 -15.94 46.11 -14.75
C SER A 6 -16.84 44.99 -14.22
N THR A 7 -18.02 44.78 -14.81
CA THR A 7 -18.94 43.72 -14.38
C THR A 7 -18.37 42.33 -14.65
N VAL A 8 -17.72 42.12 -15.79
CA VAL A 8 -17.06 40.84 -16.12
C VAL A 8 -15.93 40.52 -15.15
N MET A 9 -15.12 41.52 -14.79
CA MET A 9 -14.01 41.34 -13.84
C MET A 9 -14.51 41.03 -12.41
N THR A 10 -15.58 41.69 -11.95
CA THR A 10 -16.18 41.38 -10.64
C THR A 10 -16.80 39.98 -10.60
N VAL A 11 -17.47 39.55 -11.68
CA VAL A 11 -18.03 38.18 -11.78
C VAL A 11 -16.91 37.13 -11.78
N MET A 12 -15.82 37.37 -12.50
CA MET A 12 -14.67 36.45 -12.55
C MET A 12 -13.96 36.32 -11.20
N MET A 13 -13.98 37.37 -10.38
CA MET A 13 -13.38 37.37 -9.04
C MET A 13 -14.29 36.75 -7.97
N LEU A 14 -15.61 36.82 -8.15
CA LEU A 14 -16.61 36.12 -7.34
C LEU A 14 -16.68 34.62 -7.68
N CYS A 15 -16.44 34.26 -8.95
CA CYS A 15 -16.18 32.90 -9.39
C CYS A 15 -14.71 32.53 -9.08
N GLY A 16 -14.35 32.53 -7.80
CA GLY A 16 -13.07 31.98 -7.34
C GLY A 16 -12.98 30.51 -7.75
N VAL A 17 -12.39 30.25 -8.92
CA VAL A 17 -12.01 28.90 -9.30
C VAL A 17 -10.92 28.50 -8.32
N SER A 18 -11.26 27.60 -7.40
CA SER A 18 -10.32 26.97 -6.48
C SER A 18 -9.34 26.12 -7.27
N ILE A 19 -8.37 26.75 -7.95
CA ILE A 19 -7.25 26.06 -8.62
C ILE A 19 -6.17 25.66 -7.59
N ALA A 20 -6.22 26.22 -6.39
CA ALA A 20 -5.32 25.84 -5.30
C ALA A 20 -5.80 24.54 -4.63
N GLY A 21 -5.29 23.40 -5.10
CA GLY A 21 -5.34 22.15 -4.32
C GLY A 21 -5.48 20.84 -5.10
N GLN A 22 -5.73 20.85 -6.41
CA GLN A 22 -5.73 19.62 -7.22
C GLN A 22 -4.40 19.46 -7.95
N GLN A 23 -3.30 19.41 -7.19
CA GLN A 23 -2.13 18.71 -7.69
C GLN A 23 -2.40 17.23 -7.38
N GLU A 24 -2.71 16.45 -8.41
CA GLU A 24 -2.63 15.01 -8.30
C GLU A 24 -1.21 14.71 -7.81
N GLU A 25 -1.08 14.14 -6.61
CA GLU A 25 0.18 13.73 -6.02
C GLU A 25 0.84 12.73 -6.98
N THR A 26 1.60 13.24 -7.95
CA THR A 26 2.26 12.42 -8.98
C THR A 26 3.29 11.50 -8.34
N TYR A 27 3.82 11.94 -7.19
CA TYR A 27 4.69 11.14 -6.36
C TYR A 27 3.91 10.44 -5.25
N ASP A 28 4.07 9.13 -5.19
CA ASP A 28 3.39 8.31 -4.22
C ASP A 28 4.16 8.28 -2.89
N TYR A 29 3.84 9.23 -2.01
CA TYR A 29 4.45 9.33 -0.67
C TYR A 29 4.15 8.14 0.25
N TRP A 30 3.16 7.32 -0.10
CA TRP A 30 2.66 6.23 0.74
C TRP A 30 3.16 4.85 0.29
N GLN A 31 3.98 4.80 -0.76
CA GLN A 31 4.50 3.56 -1.33
C GLN A 31 5.24 2.71 -0.29
N VAL A 32 6.11 3.34 0.50
CA VAL A 32 6.96 2.65 1.49
C VAL A 32 6.09 2.09 2.62
N GLN A 33 5.08 2.83 3.03
CA GLN A 33 4.17 2.46 4.11
C GLN A 33 3.29 1.29 3.68
N ARG A 34 2.78 1.31 2.45
CA ARG A 34 2.04 0.16 1.90
C ARG A 34 2.94 -1.07 1.74
N GLN A 35 4.18 -0.89 1.32
CA GLN A 35 5.15 -1.99 1.26
C GLN A 35 5.40 -2.57 2.66
N MET A 36 5.68 -1.73 3.66
CA MET A 36 5.88 -2.17 5.04
C MET A 36 4.67 -2.93 5.59
N VAL A 37 3.44 -2.45 5.35
CA VAL A 37 2.22 -3.15 5.77
C VAL A 37 2.07 -4.51 5.08
N ARG A 38 2.35 -4.61 3.77
CA ARG A 38 2.30 -5.89 3.03
C ARG A 38 3.32 -6.89 3.58
N GLN A 39 4.53 -6.44 3.86
CA GLN A 39 5.59 -7.28 4.41
C GLN A 39 5.23 -7.77 5.83
N GLY A 40 4.69 -6.89 6.67
CA GLY A 40 4.17 -7.27 7.99
C GLY A 40 3.02 -8.27 7.89
N GLN A 41 2.12 -8.10 6.92
CA GLN A 41 1.02 -9.04 6.68
C GLN A 41 1.54 -10.42 6.28
N GLN A 42 2.53 -10.49 5.39
CA GLN A 42 3.19 -11.75 5.05
C GLN A 42 3.79 -12.43 6.28
N ALA A 43 4.56 -11.71 7.08
CA ALA A 43 5.19 -12.26 8.29
C ALA A 43 4.14 -12.84 9.25
N VAL A 44 3.03 -12.13 9.48
CA VAL A 44 1.93 -12.62 10.33
C VAL A 44 1.30 -13.89 9.75
N PHE A 45 1.02 -13.93 8.45
CA PHE A 45 0.43 -15.11 7.81
C PHE A 45 1.38 -16.31 7.85
N MET A 46 2.68 -16.08 7.65
CA MET A 46 3.70 -17.12 7.74
C MET A 46 3.82 -17.66 9.17
N CYS A 47 3.96 -16.79 10.18
CA CYS A 47 4.00 -17.18 11.59
C CYS A 47 2.75 -17.97 12.00
N ASN A 48 1.55 -17.48 11.65
CA ASN A 48 0.30 -18.14 12.01
C ASN A 48 0.15 -19.48 11.27
N GLY A 49 0.54 -19.54 10.00
CA GLY A 49 0.51 -20.76 9.21
C GLY A 49 1.44 -21.83 9.77
N LEU A 50 2.70 -21.47 9.99
CA LEU A 50 3.75 -22.39 10.43
C LEU A 50 3.58 -22.81 11.90
N PHE A 51 3.42 -21.85 12.81
CA PHE A 51 3.61 -22.10 14.24
C PHE A 51 2.30 -22.19 15.03
N THR A 52 1.20 -21.66 14.51
CA THR A 52 -0.13 -21.83 15.13
C THR A 52 -0.90 -22.96 14.46
N SER A 53 -0.91 -22.98 13.13
CA SER A 53 -1.70 -23.94 12.35
C SER A 53 -0.92 -25.20 11.99
N ASN A 54 0.39 -25.26 12.29
CA ASN A 54 1.30 -26.37 12.00
C ASN A 54 1.30 -26.80 10.51
N ARG A 55 1.17 -25.84 9.59
CA ARG A 55 1.27 -26.08 8.16
C ARG A 55 2.74 -26.13 7.71
N THR A 56 2.99 -26.79 6.58
CA THR A 56 4.30 -26.69 5.92
C THR A 56 4.46 -25.34 5.22
N LEU A 57 5.69 -24.96 4.92
CA LEU A 57 5.99 -23.71 4.22
C LEU A 57 5.36 -23.68 2.82
N GLU A 58 5.33 -24.81 2.11
CA GLU A 58 4.64 -24.95 0.83
C GLU A 58 3.15 -24.67 0.96
N GLN A 59 2.51 -25.23 1.99
CA GLN A 59 1.08 -24.99 2.24
C GLN A 59 0.81 -23.53 2.59
N VAL A 60 1.68 -22.89 3.37
CA VAL A 60 1.57 -21.46 3.68
C VAL A 60 1.62 -20.62 2.40
N PHE A 61 2.59 -20.86 1.51
CA PHE A 61 2.67 -20.12 0.24
C PHE A 61 1.48 -20.42 -0.68
N GLN A 62 1.03 -21.67 -0.76
CA GLN A 62 -0.06 -22.07 -1.65
C GLN A 62 -1.46 -21.69 -1.17
N GLN A 63 -1.66 -21.53 0.14
CA GLN A 63 -3.00 -21.37 0.73
C GLN A 63 -3.15 -20.03 1.45
N GLU A 64 -2.23 -19.71 2.35
CA GLU A 64 -2.33 -18.52 3.21
C GLU A 64 -1.87 -17.26 2.47
N LEU A 65 -0.73 -17.34 1.77
CA LEU A 65 -0.20 -16.23 0.98
C LEU A 65 -0.83 -16.10 -0.40
N ALA A 66 -1.72 -17.02 -0.81
CA ALA A 66 -2.38 -17.00 -2.12
C ALA A 66 -3.17 -15.70 -2.38
N PHE A 67 -3.62 -15.01 -1.32
CA PHE A 67 -4.36 -13.76 -1.40
C PHE A 67 -3.48 -12.50 -1.31
N LEU A 68 -2.19 -12.67 -0.98
CA LEU A 68 -1.27 -11.54 -0.85
C LEU A 68 -0.64 -11.24 -2.21
N PRO A 69 -0.83 -10.03 -2.78
CA PRO A 69 -0.17 -9.66 -4.02
C PRO A 69 1.33 -9.50 -3.79
N ASP A 70 2.13 -10.14 -4.65
CA ASP A 70 3.59 -10.08 -4.69
C ASP A 70 4.26 -10.47 -3.35
N PRO A 71 4.08 -11.71 -2.88
CA PRO A 71 4.76 -12.17 -1.67
C PRO A 71 6.28 -12.19 -1.88
N ILE A 72 7.03 -11.90 -0.82
CA ILE A 72 8.48 -12.02 -0.81
C ILE A 72 8.87 -13.50 -0.91
N GLY A 73 9.61 -13.84 -1.96
CA GLY A 73 10.17 -15.16 -2.17
C GLY A 73 9.13 -16.22 -2.53
N THR A 74 9.51 -17.47 -2.31
CA THR A 74 8.66 -18.66 -2.49
C THR A 74 8.91 -19.63 -1.36
N ALA A 75 8.19 -20.77 -1.32
CA ALA A 75 8.45 -21.83 -0.35
C ALA A 75 9.88 -22.43 -0.45
N GLN A 76 10.59 -22.21 -1.55
CA GLN A 76 11.97 -22.67 -1.75
C GLN A 76 13.01 -21.67 -1.19
N GLY A 77 12.59 -20.48 -0.78
CA GLY A 77 13.44 -19.43 -0.22
C GLY A 77 13.15 -18.06 -0.83
N GLY A 78 13.94 -17.07 -0.42
CA GLY A 78 13.80 -15.68 -0.84
C GLY A 78 14.39 -14.74 0.22
N ASP A 79 13.98 -13.48 0.19
CA ASP A 79 14.39 -12.47 1.18
C ASP A 79 13.54 -12.56 2.45
N TYR A 80 13.46 -13.75 3.03
CA TYR A 80 12.87 -14.02 4.33
C TYR A 80 13.61 -15.18 5.01
N GLU A 81 13.56 -15.23 6.33
CA GLU A 81 14.12 -16.32 7.12
C GLU A 81 13.05 -16.88 8.04
N VAL A 82 13.07 -18.18 8.31
CA VAL A 82 12.17 -18.80 9.29
C VAL A 82 13.04 -19.35 10.41
N ASP A 83 12.92 -18.75 11.58
CA ASP A 83 13.56 -19.25 12.79
C ASP A 83 12.63 -20.24 13.49
N TYR A 84 12.84 -21.53 13.24
CA TYR A 84 12.01 -22.60 13.80
C TYR A 84 12.19 -22.78 15.31
N GLU A 85 13.34 -22.42 15.88
CA GLU A 85 13.63 -22.54 17.31
C GLU A 85 12.88 -21.44 18.09
N ARG A 86 12.97 -20.19 17.60
CA ARG A 86 12.29 -19.04 18.20
C ARG A 86 10.84 -18.92 17.76
N LYS A 87 10.42 -19.68 16.75
CA LYS A 87 9.11 -19.60 16.10
C LYS A 87 8.83 -18.19 15.56
N GLY A 88 9.79 -17.66 14.81
CA GLY A 88 9.74 -16.33 14.19
C GLY A 88 9.97 -16.38 12.68
N VAL A 89 9.54 -15.31 12.00
CA VAL A 89 9.74 -15.03 10.56
C VAL A 89 10.12 -13.56 10.40
#